data_AF-A0A7Y0MYB1-F1
#
_entry.id   AF-A0A7Y0MYB1-F1
#
_cell.length_a   1.000
_cell.length_b   1.000
_cell.length_c   1.000
_cell.angle_alpha   90.00
_cell.angle_beta   90.00
_cell.angle_gamma   90.00
#
_symmetry.space_group_name_H-M   'P 1'
#
loop_
_entity.id
_entity.type
_entity.pdbx_description
1 polymer ?
#
loop_
_entity_poly.entity_id
_entity_poly.type
_entity_poly.pdbx_seq_one_letter_code
_entity_poly.pdbx_strand_id
1 'polypeptide(L)'
;MAGRKPKKDALTPQQRWNRHLAKMARFDIKRQYYRASATQREQIRRLQIELGCSSREELVLYAINLLGQQHGIYLKDIQEDLACLNKKP
;
A
#
# COMPACT_ATOMS: atom_id res chain seq x y z
N MET A 1 28.79 11.59 -34.96
CA MET A 1 27.35 11.26 -34.78
C MET A 1 27.21 10.29 -33.62
N ALA A 2 26.87 10.75 -32.42
CA ALA A 2 26.59 9.84 -31.31
C ALA A 2 25.25 9.14 -31.57
N GLY A 3 25.28 7.83 -31.88
CA GLY A 3 24.10 7.05 -32.22
C GLY A 3 23.02 7.14 -31.13
N ARG A 4 21.75 7.20 -31.55
CA ARG A 4 20.60 7.23 -30.64
C ARG A 4 20.64 5.99 -29.76
N LYS A 5 20.68 6.19 -28.44
CA LYS A 5 20.61 5.10 -27.46
C LYS A 5 19.26 4.37 -27.61
N PRO A 6 19.23 3.03 -27.57
CA PRO A 6 18.00 2.28 -27.69
C PRO A 6 17.03 2.64 -26.56
N LYS A 7 15.73 2.70 -26.87
CA LYS A 7 14.65 2.88 -25.89
C LYS A 7 14.70 1.68 -24.94
N LYS A 8 14.87 1.92 -23.64
CA LYS A 8 14.84 0.85 -22.64
C LYS A 8 13.41 0.32 -22.54
N ASP A 9 13.28 -1.01 -22.55
CA ASP A 9 12.00 -1.68 -22.37
C ASP A 9 11.36 -1.34 -21.02
N ALA A 10 10.03 -1.40 -21.01
CA ALA A 10 9.26 -1.24 -19.78
C ALA A 10 9.63 -2.35 -18.78
N LEU A 11 9.86 -1.98 -17.52
CA LEU A 11 10.22 -2.93 -16.48
C LEU A 11 9.08 -3.92 -16.21
N THR A 12 9.43 -5.20 -16.10
CA THR A 12 8.49 -6.22 -15.62
C THR A 12 8.06 -5.90 -14.17
N PRO A 13 6.91 -6.41 -13.70
CA PRO A 13 6.45 -6.19 -12.32
C PRO A 13 7.52 -6.54 -11.27
N GLN A 14 8.24 -7.65 -11.47
CA GLN A 14 9.33 -8.06 -10.58
C GLN A 14 10.50 -7.07 -10.59
N GLN A 15 10.89 -6.55 -11.76
CA GLN A 15 11.95 -5.55 -11.87
C GLN A 15 11.54 -4.20 -11.27
N ARG A 16 10.26 -3.81 -11.36
CA ARG A 16 9.72 -2.63 -10.67
C ARG A 16 9.80 -2.79 -9.16
N TRP A 17 9.44 -3.96 -8.64
CA TRP A 17 9.55 -4.28 -7.22
C TRP A 17 11.00 -4.20 -6.71
N ASN A 18 11.93 -4.84 -7.42
CA ASN A 18 13.36 -4.82 -7.07
C ASN A 18 13.93 -3.39 -7.08
N ARG A 19 13.54 -2.56 -8.06
CA ARG A 19 13.92 -1.14 -8.11
C ARG A 19 13.34 -0.36 -6.93
N HIS A 20 12.09 -0.65 -6.53
CA HIS A 20 11.47 -0.03 -5.37
C HIS A 20 12.20 -0.39 -4.06
N LEU A 21 12.52 -1.68 -3.85
CA LEU A 21 13.30 -2.13 -2.68
C LEU A 21 14.67 -1.46 -2.62
N ALA A 22 15.39 -1.39 -3.74
CA ALA A 22 16.69 -0.71 -3.81
C ALA A 22 16.59 0.79 -3.51
N LYS A 23 15.48 1.45 -3.92
CA LYS A 23 15.20 2.85 -3.56
C LYS A 23 14.97 3.00 -2.06
N MET A 24 14.13 2.16 -1.46
CA MET A 24 13.87 2.18 -0.01
C MET A 24 15.15 2.01 0.81
N ALA A 25 16.01 1.07 0.43
CA ALA A 25 17.31 0.84 1.08
C ALA A 25 18.26 2.04 0.97
N ARG A 26 18.33 2.71 -0.19
CA ARG A 26 19.18 3.89 -0.41
C ARG A 26 18.80 5.09 0.47
N PHE A 27 17.52 5.22 0.82
CA PHE A 27 17.03 6.33 1.65
C PHE A 27 16.96 5.95 3.14
N ASP A 28 17.52 4.80 3.55
CA ASP A 28 17.39 4.21 4.89
C ASP A 28 15.94 4.19 5.40
N ILE A 29 14.98 4.11 4.47
CA ILE A 29 13.57 3.95 4.80
C ILE A 29 13.41 2.48 5.19
N LYS A 30 13.63 2.20 6.47
CA LYS A 30 13.27 0.92 7.06
C LYS A 30 11.77 0.74 6.88
N ARG A 31 11.38 -0.30 6.15
CA ARG A 31 9.99 -0.75 6.15
C ARG A 31 9.60 -1.01 7.59
N GLN A 32 8.83 -0.10 8.19
CA GLN A 32 8.15 -0.35 9.44
C GLN A 32 7.06 -1.36 9.16
N TYR A 33 7.41 -2.64 9.28
CA TYR A 33 6.40 -3.66 9.47
C TYR A 33 5.83 -3.43 10.86
N TYR A 34 4.64 -2.85 10.95
CA TYR A 34 3.85 -2.93 12.17
C TYR A 34 3.52 -4.41 12.40
N ARG A 35 4.41 -5.09 13.13
CA ARG A 35 4.21 -6.50 13.48
C ARG A 35 3.14 -6.50 14.56
N ALA A 36 1.93 -6.84 14.16
CA ALA A 36 0.82 -6.99 15.08
C ALA A 36 1.23 -7.94 16.22
N SER A 37 0.97 -7.54 17.47
CA SER A 37 1.19 -8.39 18.64
C SER A 37 0.39 -9.69 18.53
N ALA A 38 0.71 -10.70 19.34
CA ALA A 38 -0.06 -11.94 19.36
C ALA A 38 -1.56 -11.68 19.59
N THR A 39 -1.88 -10.79 20.53
CA THR A 39 -3.24 -10.35 20.82
C THR A 39 -3.92 -9.69 19.63
N GLN A 40 -3.23 -8.77 18.95
CA GLN A 40 -3.77 -8.08 17.78
C GLN A 40 -4.03 -9.05 16.61
N ARG A 41 -3.18 -10.06 16.42
CA ARG A 41 -3.39 -11.08 15.40
C ARG A 41 -4.62 -11.94 15.69
N GLU A 42 -4.84 -12.29 16.96
CA GLU A 42 -6.03 -13.02 17.38
C GLU A 42 -7.31 -12.18 17.23
N GLN A 43 -7.25 -10.89 17.57
CA GLN A 43 -8.36 -9.96 17.33
C GLN A 43 -8.71 -9.84 15.84
N ILE A 44 -7.71 -9.70 14.97
CA ILE A 44 -7.91 -9.67 13.52
C ILE A 44 -8.57 -10.97 13.03
N ARG A 45 -8.12 -12.12 13.54
CA ARG A 45 -8.70 -13.43 13.19
C ARG A 45 -10.16 -13.52 13.59
N ARG A 46 -10.51 -13.08 14.81
CA ARG A 46 -11.90 -13.08 15.29
C ARG A 46 -12.79 -12.19 14.44
N LEU A 47 -12.33 -10.97 14.15
CA LEU A 47 -13.04 -10.04 13.27
C LEU A 47 -13.25 -10.62 11.88
N GLN A 48 -12.26 -11.34 11.34
CA GLN A 48 -12.38 -12.00 10.05
C GLN A 48 -13.51 -13.05 10.05
N ILE A 49 -13.64 -13.83 11.14
CA ILE A 49 -14.69 -14.84 11.28
C ILE A 49 -16.06 -14.19 11.50
N GLU A 50 -16.16 -13.22 12.41
CA GLU A 50 -17.41 -12.53 12.76
C GLU A 50 -18.01 -11.79 11.56
N LEU A 51 -17.17 -11.17 10.73
CA LEU A 51 -17.59 -10.41 9.55
C LEU A 51 -17.65 -11.27 8.27
N GLY A 52 -17.36 -12.57 8.35
CA GLY A 52 -17.42 -13.49 7.21
C GLY A 52 -16.42 -13.19 6.10
N CYS A 53 -15.30 -12.52 6.40
CA CYS A 53 -14.30 -12.15 5.40
C CYS A 53 -13.41 -13.36 5.04
N SER A 54 -13.29 -13.65 3.75
CA SER A 54 -12.47 -14.74 3.21
C SER A 54 -10.96 -14.47 3.30
N SER A 55 -10.57 -13.20 3.35
CA SER A 55 -9.17 -12.78 3.40
C SER A 55 -8.95 -11.57 4.32
N ARG A 56 -7.69 -11.30 4.64
CA ARG A 56 -7.31 -10.11 5.41
C ARG A 56 -7.47 -8.84 4.57
N GLU A 57 -7.23 -8.91 3.27
CA GLU A 57 -7.48 -7.81 2.34
C GLU A 57 -8.97 -7.42 2.34
N GLU A 58 -9.86 -8.41 2.34
CA GLU A 58 -11.32 -8.18 2.41
C GLU A 58 -11.74 -7.54 3.73
N LEU A 59 -11.16 -7.96 4.85
CA LEU A 59 -11.38 -7.33 6.15
C LEU A 59 -10.93 -5.85 6.16
N VAL A 60 -9.79 -5.56 5.53
CA VAL A 60 -9.30 -4.18 5.40
C VAL A 60 -10.22 -3.35 4.51
N LEU A 61 -10.68 -3.90 3.39
CA LEU A 61 -11.63 -3.22 2.50
C LEU A 61 -12.95 -2.93 3.23
N TYR A 62 -13.46 -3.89 3.99
CA TYR A 62 -14.65 -3.71 4.83
C TYR A 62 -14.46 -2.57 5.84
N ALA A 63 -13.32 -2.54 6.54
CA ALA A 63 -13.01 -1.48 7.50
C ALA A 63 -12.90 -0.10 6.84
N ILE A 64 -12.28 -0.01 5.66
CA ILE A 64 -12.18 1.25 4.89
C ILE A 64 -13.57 1.74 4.48
N ASN A 65 -14.43 0.85 3.98
CA ASN A 65 -15.79 1.21 3.59
C ASN A 65 -16.63 1.68 4.78
N LEU A 66 -16.51 1.00 5.93
CA LEU A 66 -17.20 1.38 7.15
C LEU A 66 -16.77 2.77 7.63
N LEU A 67 -15.45 3.01 7.69
CA LEU A 67 -14.90 4.32 8.06
C LEU A 67 -15.30 5.41 7.08
N GLY A 68 -15.33 5.09 5.79
CA GLY A 68 -15.80 6.01 4.76
C GLY A 68 -17.27 6.37 4.90
N GLN A 69 -18.12 5.42 5.28
CA GLN A 69 -19.53 5.70 5.60
C GLN A 69 -19.69 6.54 6.88
N GLN A 70 -18.89 6.29 7.91
CA GLN A 70 -19.00 6.98 9.20
C GLN A 70 -18.46 8.40 9.17
N HIS A 71 -17.37 8.63 8.43
CA HIS A 71 -16.65 9.90 8.43
C HIS A 71 -16.74 10.67 7.10
N GLY A 72 -17.39 10.10 6.09
CA GLY A 72 -17.46 10.68 4.75
C GLY A 72 -16.13 10.65 4.00
N ILE A 73 -15.19 9.80 4.41
CA ILE A 73 -13.85 9.71 3.82
C ILE A 73 -13.82 8.59 2.79
N TYR A 74 -13.91 8.94 1.51
CA TYR A 74 -13.86 7.96 0.44
C TYR A 74 -12.42 7.64 0.05
N LEU A 75 -12.20 6.46 -0.54
CA LEU A 75 -10.92 6.07 -1.11
C LEU A 75 -10.36 7.13 -2.09
N LYS A 76 -11.27 7.82 -2.79
CA LYS A 76 -10.94 8.94 -3.67
C LYS A 76 -10.26 10.08 -2.89
N ASP A 77 -10.80 10.47 -1.75
CA ASP A 77 -10.30 11.58 -0.93
C ASP A 77 -8.92 11.23 -0.34
N ILE A 78 -8.74 9.99 0.13
CA ILE A 78 -7.44 9.49 0.59
C ILE A 78 -6.41 9.52 -0.55
N GLN A 79 -6.82 9.15 -1.76
CA GLN A 79 -5.95 9.13 -2.93
C GLN A 79 -5.60 10.54 -3.40
N GLU A 80 -6.52 11.49 -3.30
CA GLU A 80 -6.32 12.91 -3.58
C GLU A 80 -5.36 13.54 -2.55
N ASP A 81 -5.53 13.27 -1.27
CA ASP A 81 -4.63 13.72 -0.20
C ASP A 81 -3.21 13.18 -0.39
N LEU A 82 -3.08 11.88 -0.67
CA LEU A 82 -1.79 11.25 -0.96
C LEU A 82 -1.15 11.81 -2.25
N ALA A 83 -1.96 12.19 -3.24
CA ALA A 83 -1.46 12.84 -4.45
C ALA A 83 -0.98 14.28 -4.18
N CYS A 84 -1.68 15.02 -3.31
CA CYS A 84 -1.27 16.34 -2.83
C CYS A 84 0.06 16.29 -2.08
N LEU A 85 0.26 15.31 -1.20
CA LEU A 85 1.53 15.14 -0.47
C LEU A 85 2.71 14.74 -1.37
N ASN A 86 2.46 14.12 -2.52
CA ASN A 86 3.50 13.76 -3.49
C ASN A 86 3.88 14.90 -4.45
N LYS A 87 3.10 15.99 -4.47
CA LYS A 87 3.51 17.24 -5.11
C LYS A 87 4.37 18.01 -4.11
N LYS A 88 5.70 17.91 -4.25
CA LYS A 88 6.57 18.93 -3.67
C LYS A 88 6.16 20.31 -4.23
N PRO A 89 6.25 21.40 -3.43
CA PRO A 89 6.13 22.74 -3.99
C PRO A 89 7.11 22.94 -5.16
#